data_AF-A0A931L445-F1
#
_entry.id   AF-A0A931L445-F1
#
_cell.length_a   1.000
_cell.length_b   1.000
_cell.length_c   1.000
_cell.angle_alpha   90.00
_cell.angle_beta   90.00
_cell.angle_gamma   90.00
#
_symmetry.space_group_name_H-M   'P 1'
#
loop_
_entity.id
_entity.type
_entity.pdbx_description
1 polymer ?
#
loop_
_entity_poly.entity_id
_entity_poly.type
_entity_poly.pdbx_seq_one_letter_code
_entity_poly.pdbx_strand_id
1 'polypeptide(L)' 'MSDRTGEPNMDAEAHRQTYQAVMRFSSEFGVPFAMALTMFFVNLVLANHWTLALVAGLVTYFFVYFVVKAFFSH' A
#
# COMPACT_ATOMS: atom_id res chain seq x y z
N MET A 1 23.83 33.22 7.68
CA MET A 1 22.41 33.56 7.98
C MET A 1 21.71 33.58 6.62
N SER A 2 21.03 32.51 6.22
CA SER A 2 20.35 32.45 4.92
C SER A 2 18.85 32.51 5.16
N ASP A 3 18.18 33.41 4.44
CA ASP A 3 16.74 33.69 4.47
C ASP A 3 15.88 32.44 4.69
N ARG A 4 15.07 32.47 5.76
CA ARG A 4 13.92 31.55 5.93
C ARG A 4 12.62 32.32 6.14
N THR A 5 12.48 33.42 5.41
CA THR A 5 11.22 34.15 5.20
C THR A 5 10.36 33.44 4.14
N GLY A 6 10.27 32.10 4.23
CA GLY A 6 9.31 31.30 3.46
C GLY A 6 8.10 31.01 4.35
N GLU A 7 6.92 31.34 3.88
CA GLU A 7 5.67 31.31 4.64
C GLU A 7 5.40 29.91 5.24
N PRO A 8 5.27 29.75 6.57
CA PRO A 8 5.05 28.45 7.20
C PRO A 8 3.78 27.72 6.70
N ASN A 9 2.86 28.45 6.07
CA ASN A 9 1.66 27.89 5.46
C ASN A 9 1.95 27.15 4.14
N MET A 10 2.90 27.61 3.32
CA MET A 10 3.25 26.93 2.06
C MET A 10 3.93 25.57 2.30
N ASP A 11 4.82 25.50 3.30
CA ASP A 11 5.46 24.23 3.68
C ASP A 11 4.43 23.25 4.26
N ALA A 12 3.49 23.72 5.08
CA ALA A 12 2.43 22.89 5.66
C ALA A 12 1.46 22.31 4.61
N GLU A 13 1.12 23.09 3.58
CA GLU A 13 0.27 22.63 2.46
C GLU A 13 0.99 21.57 1.61
N ALA A 14 2.25 21.80 1.27
CA ALA A 14 3.08 20.83 0.54
C ALA A 14 3.26 19.52 1.32
N HIS A 15 3.45 19.59 2.64
CA HIS A 15 3.52 18.42 3.51
C HIS A 15 2.18 17.66 3.57
N ARG A 16 1.04 18.35 3.66
CA ARG A 16 -0.28 17.71 3.63
C ARG A 16 -0.54 16.99 2.32
N GLN A 17 -0.22 17.61 1.20
CA GLN A 17 -0.39 17.01 -0.13
C GLN A 17 0.47 15.74 -0.26
N THR A 18 1.73 15.82 0.14
CA THR A 18 2.64 14.66 0.12
C THR A 18 2.15 13.54 1.03
N TYR A 19 1.71 13.88 2.23
CA TYR A 19 1.17 12.92 3.20
C TYR A 19 -0.07 12.21 2.67
N GLN A 20 -1.03 12.94 2.10
CA GLN A 20 -2.23 12.37 1.50
C GLN A 20 -1.90 11.46 0.32
N ALA A 21 -0.95 11.85 -0.53
CA ALA A 21 -0.50 11.04 -1.66
C ALA A 21 0.15 9.72 -1.18
N VAL A 22 1.03 9.79 -0.18
CA VAL A 22 1.69 8.61 0.40
C VAL A 22 0.68 7.70 1.10
N MET A 23 -0.24 8.27 1.89
CA MET A 23 -1.30 7.48 2.54
C MET A 23 -2.14 6.75 1.50
N ARG A 24 -2.62 7.46 0.49
CA ARG A 24 -3.45 6.88 -0.56
C ARG A 24 -2.72 5.77 -1.29
N PHE A 25 -1.47 5.99 -1.70
CA PHE A 25 -0.68 4.97 -2.39
C PHE A 25 -0.42 3.75 -1.49
N SER A 26 -0.05 3.98 -0.23
CA SER A 26 0.23 2.91 0.73
C SER A 26 -1.02 2.08 1.03
N SER A 27 -2.18 2.72 1.15
CA SER A 27 -3.45 2.04 1.37
C SER A 27 -3.90 1.28 0.12
N GLU A 28 -3.92 1.91 -1.06
CA GLU A 28 -4.44 1.31 -2.29
C GLU A 28 -3.55 0.20 -2.85
N PHE A 29 -2.22 0.32 -2.72
CA PHE A 29 -1.28 -0.64 -3.32
C PHE A 29 -0.43 -1.37 -2.29
N GLY A 30 -0.01 -0.69 -1.23
CA GLY A 30 0.85 -1.27 -0.18
C GLY A 30 0.14 -2.34 0.64
N VAL A 31 -1.10 -2.09 1.07
CA VAL A 31 -1.88 -3.06 1.87
C VAL A 31 -2.16 -4.35 1.09
N PRO A 32 -2.68 -4.31 -0.16
CA PRO A 32 -2.87 -5.53 -0.94
C PRO A 32 -1.55 -6.28 -1.19
N PHE A 33 -0.46 -5.56 -1.45
CA PHE A 33 0.85 -6.17 -1.70
C PHE A 33 1.40 -6.89 -0.46
N ALA A 34 1.34 -6.26 0.71
CA ALA A 34 1.79 -6.87 1.96
C ALA A 34 1.01 -8.15 2.26
N MET A 35 -0.32 -8.12 2.12
CA MET A 35 -1.19 -9.28 2.34
C MET A 35 -0.90 -10.42 1.34
N ALA A 36 -0.67 -10.07 0.07
CA ALA A 36 -0.29 -11.03 -0.97
C ALA A 36 1.04 -11.72 -0.67
N LEU A 37 2.05 -10.97 -0.24
CA LEU A 37 3.35 -11.52 0.19
C LEU A 37 3.20 -12.43 1.39
N THR A 38 2.42 -12.03 2.40
CA THR A 38 2.13 -12.89 3.56
C THR A 38 1.52 -14.21 3.12
N MET A 39 0.49 -14.19 2.26
CA MET A 39 -0.14 -15.42 1.77
C MET A 39 0.80 -16.27 0.91
N PHE A 40 1.67 -15.65 0.11
CA PHE A 40 2.69 -16.36 -0.65
C PHE A 40 3.65 -17.13 0.29
N PHE A 41 4.22 -16.46 1.29
CA PHE A 41 5.15 -17.10 2.21
C PHE A 41 4.48 -18.13 3.12
N VAL A 42 3.25 -17.88 3.59
CA VAL A 42 2.48 -18.87 4.36
C VAL A 42 2.29 -20.16 3.56
N ASN A 43 1.93 -20.06 2.27
CA ASN A 43 1.78 -21.23 1.42
C ASN A 43 3.10 -21.96 1.16
N LEU A 44 4.21 -21.24 1.01
CA LEU A 44 5.54 -21.84 0.93
C LEU A 44 5.92 -22.62 2.20
N VAL A 45 5.63 -22.05 3.37
CA VAL A 45 5.92 -22.71 4.67
C VAL A 45 5.08 -23.96 4.87
N LEU A 46 3.82 -23.95 4.40
CA LEU A 46 2.93 -25.12 4.46
C LEU A 46 3.28 -26.23 3.45
N ALA A 47 4.46 -26.16 2.81
CA ALA A 47 4.93 -27.10 1.80
C ALA A 47 4.01 -27.24 0.58
N ASN A 48 3.16 -26.24 0.31
CA ASN A 48 2.48 -26.16 -0.98
C ASN A 48 3.51 -25.89 -2.09
N HIS A 49 3.26 -26.40 -3.29
CA HIS A 49 4.12 -26.13 -4.45
C HIS A 49 4.25 -24.61 -4.66
N TRP A 50 5.44 -24.15 -5.03
CA TRP A 50 5.73 -22.72 -5.24
C TRP A 50 4.78 -22.04 -6.24
N THR A 51 4.28 -22.79 -7.23
CA THR A 51 3.28 -22.34 -8.19
C THR A 51 1.94 -22.04 -7.52
N LEU A 52 1.50 -22.90 -6.61
CA LEU A 52 0.27 -22.73 -5.85
C LEU A 52 0.39 -21.55 -4.89
N ALA A 53 1.56 -21.37 -4.26
CA ALA A 53 1.85 -20.20 -3.45
C ALA A 53 1.76 -18.90 -4.26
N LEU A 54 2.35 -18.85 -5.47
CA LEU A 54 2.26 -17.66 -6.35
C LEU A 54 0.81 -17.34 -6.73
N VAL A 55 0.04 -18.36 -7.12
CA VAL A 55 -1.37 -18.18 -7.47
C VAL A 55 -2.15 -17.68 -6.26
N ALA A 56 -1.95 -18.25 -5.07
CA ALA A 56 -2.61 -17.81 -3.84
C ALA A 56 -2.25 -16.35 -3.49
N GLY A 57 -0.98 -15.97 -3.65
CA GLY A 57 -0.53 -14.59 -3.47
C GLY A 57 -1.20 -13.63 -4.45
N LEU A 58 -1.24 -13.96 -5.75
CA LEU A 58 -1.91 -13.15 -6.77
C LEU A 58 -3.42 -13.01 -6.52
N VAL A 59 -4.10 -14.12 -6.21
CA VAL A 59 -5.52 -14.11 -5.87
C VAL A 59 -5.78 -13.22 -4.66
N THR A 60 -4.94 -13.34 -3.62
CA THR A 60 -5.02 -12.49 -2.42
C THR A 60 -4.80 -11.02 -2.76
N TYR A 61 -3.82 -10.70 -3.62
CA TYR A 61 -3.57 -9.33 -4.07
C TYR A 61 -4.81 -8.72 -4.71
N PHE A 62 -5.39 -9.39 -5.71
CA PHE A 62 -6.56 -8.87 -6.42
C PHE A 62 -7.77 -8.78 -5.49
N PHE A 63 -8.02 -9.80 -4.67
CA PHE A 63 -9.12 -9.78 -3.71
C PHE A 63 -9.01 -8.59 -2.76
N VAL A 64 -7.85 -8.41 -2.10
CA VAL A 64 -7.63 -7.31 -1.16
C VAL A 64 -7.63 -5.97 -1.89
N TYR A 65 -7.09 -5.88 -3.10
CA TYR A 65 -7.15 -4.66 -3.91
C TYR A 65 -8.60 -4.24 -4.19
N PHE A 66 -9.48 -5.17 -4.58
CA PHE A 66 -10.89 -4.88 -4.80
C PHE A 66 -11.62 -4.53 -3.50
N VAL A 67 -11.31 -5.20 -2.38
CA VAL A 67 -11.87 -4.86 -1.06
C VAL A 67 -11.46 -3.45 -0.66
N VAL A 68 -10.17 -3.13 -0.69
CA VAL A 68 -9.67 -1.78 -0.38
C VAL A 68 -10.33 -0.74 -1.30
N LYS A 69 -10.40 -1.02 -2.60
CA LYS A 69 -11.07 -0.12 -3.55
C LYS A 69 -12.56 0.05 -3.26
N ALA A 70 -13.27 -1.00 -2.85
CA ALA A 70 -14.70 -0.92 -2.53
C ALA A 70 -14.97 -0.11 -1.24
N PHE A 71 -14.12 -0.28 -0.22
CA PHE A 71 -14.32 0.39 1.08
C PHE A 71 -13.73 1.81 1.15
N PHE A 72 -12.64 2.10 0.45
CA PHE A 72 -11.99 3.41 0.44
C PHE A 72 -12.41 4.31 -0.74
N SER A 73 -13.31 3.85 -1.61
CA SER A 73 -13.93 4.68 -2.67
C SER A 73 -15.25 5.34 -2.25
N HIS A 74 -15.55 5.37 -0.96
CA HIS A 74 -16.65 6.11 -0.32
C HIS A 74 -16.08 7.09 0.70
#